data_AF-A0A5C1W6L4-F1
#
_entry.id   AF-A0A5C1W6L4-F1
#
_cell.length_a   1.000
_cell.length_b   1.000
_cell.length_c   1.000
_cell.angle_alpha   90.00
_cell.angle_beta   90.00
_cell.angle_gamma   90.00
#
_symmetry.space_group_name_H-M   'P 1'
#
loop_
_entity.id
_entity.type
_entity.pdbx_description
1 polymer ?
#
loop_
_entity_poly.entity_id
_entity_poly.type
_entity_poly.pdbx_seq_one_letter_code
_entity_poly.pdbx_strand_id
1 'polypeptide(L)'
;MNGLTFDIAHVLAGGLVLVSFMMLYQNRLYALLNIFALQAVVLSLSVAWQAWVQGATHLYVTAVIALIFKAIIIPVALHRIIARLGIHREVETVVGVGLTMLAGIGLVALSMVIMLRVTAGADPLAREDLSFALSVVLLGFLMMVTRRNAVSQVVGFMSIENGLILAGTGAKGMPLVVEISVAFSVLIALFVIGIFLFRISERFDTVDSKALDRFQGERQ
;
A
#
# COMPACT_ATOMS: atom_id res chain seq x y z
N MET A 1 -29.01 12.66 4.74
CA MET A 1 -27.60 12.77 4.30
C MET A 1 -27.61 12.77 2.78
N ASN A 2 -26.99 13.77 2.14
CA ASN A 2 -27.19 14.06 0.72
C ASN A 2 -26.54 12.99 -0.16
N GLY A 3 -27.22 12.52 -1.23
CA GLY A 3 -26.69 11.47 -2.13
C GLY A 3 -25.25 11.73 -2.60
N LEU A 4 -24.94 13.00 -2.90
CA LEU A 4 -23.59 13.46 -3.29
C LEU A 4 -22.48 13.04 -2.32
N THR A 5 -22.74 12.99 -1.01
CA THR A 5 -21.69 12.60 -0.06
C THR A 5 -21.34 11.13 -0.11
N PHE A 6 -22.31 10.30 -0.48
CA PHE A 6 -22.12 8.87 -0.64
C PHE A 6 -21.49 8.56 -1.99
N ASP A 7 -21.91 9.26 -3.05
CA ASP A 7 -21.34 9.10 -4.39
C ASP A 7 -19.83 9.35 -4.39
N ILE A 8 -19.37 10.40 -3.69
CA ILE A 8 -17.94 10.70 -3.59
C ILE A 8 -17.18 9.60 -2.85
N ALA A 9 -17.73 9.07 -1.75
CA ALA A 9 -17.11 7.97 -1.02
C ALA A 9 -16.99 6.70 -1.89
N HIS A 10 -18.05 6.37 -2.65
CA HIS A 10 -18.08 5.20 -3.54
C HIS A 10 -17.12 5.36 -4.71
N VAL A 11 -17.03 6.57 -5.30
CA VAL A 11 -16.06 6.85 -6.37
C VAL A 11 -14.62 6.70 -5.86
N LEU A 12 -14.34 7.15 -4.63
CA LEU A 12 -13.02 6.97 -4.03
C LEU A 12 -12.73 5.50 -3.74
N ALA A 13 -13.66 4.77 -3.12
CA ALA A 13 -13.52 3.34 -2.82
C ALA A 13 -13.37 2.47 -4.09
N GLY A 14 -14.18 2.71 -5.11
CA GLY A 14 -14.03 2.09 -6.43
C GLY A 14 -12.72 2.50 -7.10
N GLY A 15 -12.30 3.76 -6.94
CA GLY A 15 -11.00 4.26 -7.38
C GLY A 15 -9.84 3.49 -6.75
N LEU A 16 -9.90 3.16 -5.46
CA LEU A 16 -8.92 2.30 -4.80
C LEU A 16 -8.82 0.92 -5.46
N VAL A 17 -9.95 0.29 -5.77
CA VAL A 17 -9.97 -1.02 -6.45
C VAL A 17 -9.35 -0.91 -7.85
N LEU A 18 -9.68 0.14 -8.61
CA LEU A 18 -9.09 0.39 -9.92
C LEU A 18 -7.57 0.57 -9.83
N VAL A 19 -7.10 1.36 -8.86
CA VAL A 19 -5.67 1.55 -8.64
C VAL A 19 -5.00 0.23 -8.19
N SER A 20 -5.65 -0.62 -7.39
CA SER A 20 -5.16 -1.96 -7.06
C SER A 20 -4.96 -2.84 -8.30
N PHE A 21 -5.90 -2.80 -9.27
CA PHE A 21 -5.70 -3.47 -10.56
C PHE A 21 -4.54 -2.87 -11.35
N MET A 22 -4.42 -1.54 -11.39
CA MET A 22 -3.27 -0.89 -12.03
C MET A 22 -1.96 -1.37 -11.43
N MET A 23 -1.88 -1.61 -10.12
CA MET A 23 -0.69 -2.15 -9.46
C MET A 23 -0.39 -3.58 -9.90
N LEU A 24 -1.41 -4.44 -9.98
CA LEU A 24 -1.25 -5.82 -10.45
C LEU A 24 -0.76 -5.88 -11.91
N TYR A 25 -1.10 -4.90 -12.74
CA TYR A 25 -0.65 -4.79 -14.13
C TYR A 25 0.83 -4.37 -14.28
N GLN A 26 1.43 -3.74 -13.27
CA GLN A 26 2.79 -3.19 -13.43
C GLN A 26 3.86 -4.28 -13.49
N ASN A 27 4.65 -4.27 -14.57
CA ASN A 27 5.81 -5.15 -14.76
C ASN A 27 7.14 -4.52 -14.32
N ARG A 28 7.15 -3.24 -13.94
CA ARG A 28 8.34 -2.51 -13.50
C ARG A 28 8.16 -2.03 -12.06
N LEU A 29 9.21 -2.19 -11.24
CA LEU A 29 9.15 -1.81 -9.82
C LEU A 29 8.90 -0.31 -9.64
N TYR A 30 9.50 0.56 -10.45
CA TYR A 30 9.27 2.00 -10.36
C TYR A 30 7.83 2.39 -10.69
N ALA A 31 7.23 1.75 -11.70
CA ALA A 31 5.84 1.98 -12.02
C ALA A 31 4.93 1.47 -10.89
N LEU A 32 5.23 0.29 -10.33
CA LEU A 32 4.51 -0.26 -9.17
C LEU A 32 4.53 0.72 -7.98
N LEU A 33 5.69 1.30 -7.65
CA LEU A 33 5.83 2.27 -6.57
C LEU A 33 5.05 3.57 -6.82
N ASN A 34 5.03 4.06 -8.06
CA ASN A 34 4.26 5.26 -8.41
C ASN A 34 2.75 5.01 -8.33
N ILE A 35 2.28 3.85 -8.79
CA ILE A 35 0.86 3.49 -8.65
C ILE A 35 0.50 3.23 -7.18
N PHE A 36 1.41 2.65 -6.38
CA PHE A 36 1.21 2.53 -4.94
C PHE A 36 1.07 3.91 -4.26
N ALA A 37 1.91 4.88 -4.63
CA ALA A 37 1.79 6.25 -4.14
C ALA A 37 0.44 6.87 -4.51
N LEU A 38 -0.03 6.64 -5.74
CA LEU A 38 -1.38 7.03 -6.17
C LEU A 38 -2.47 6.37 -5.30
N GLN A 39 -2.34 5.06 -5.01
CA GLN A 39 -3.29 4.34 -4.15
C GLN A 39 -3.35 4.96 -2.75
N ALA A 40 -2.21 5.34 -2.20
CA ALA A 40 -2.13 6.01 -0.90
C ALA A 40 -2.76 7.41 -0.91
N VAL A 41 -2.62 8.17 -2.01
CA VAL A 41 -3.31 9.46 -2.19
C VAL A 41 -4.83 9.27 -2.21
N VAL A 42 -5.32 8.32 -3.02
CA VAL A 42 -6.77 8.02 -3.11
C VAL A 42 -7.32 7.56 -1.76
N LEU A 43 -6.58 6.71 -1.03
CA LEU A 43 -6.94 6.33 0.33
C LEU A 43 -7.03 7.53 1.26
N SER A 44 -6.03 8.40 1.26
CA SER A 44 -5.99 9.56 2.14
C SER A 44 -7.16 10.51 1.87
N LEU A 45 -7.53 10.68 0.60
CA LEU A 45 -8.73 11.42 0.20
C LEU A 45 -10.01 10.72 0.70
N SER A 46 -10.09 9.40 0.60
CA SER A 46 -11.23 8.63 1.14
C SER A 46 -11.37 8.79 2.65
N VAL A 47 -10.27 8.65 3.40
CA VAL A 47 -10.26 8.83 4.86
C VAL A 47 -10.63 10.27 5.24
N ALA A 48 -10.07 11.28 4.56
CA ALA A 48 -10.39 12.69 4.81
C ALA A 48 -11.84 13.03 4.48
N TRP A 49 -12.40 12.45 3.42
CA TRP A 49 -13.81 12.58 3.08
C TRP A 49 -14.70 12.02 4.17
N GLN A 50 -14.37 10.82 4.67
CA GLN A 50 -15.13 10.19 5.74
C GLN A 50 -14.98 10.93 7.08
N ALA A 51 -13.81 11.49 7.38
CA ALA A 51 -13.60 12.36 8.54
C ALA A 51 -14.54 13.58 8.53
N TRP A 52 -14.71 14.19 7.35
CA TRP A 52 -15.63 15.31 7.15
C TRP A 52 -17.09 14.90 7.38
N VAL A 53 -17.53 13.80 6.76
CA VAL A 53 -18.92 13.30 6.86
C VAL A 53 -19.26 12.87 8.29
N GLN A 54 -18.32 12.27 9.02
CA GLN A 54 -18.53 11.78 10.39
C GLN A 54 -18.29 12.87 11.46
N GLY A 55 -17.77 14.05 11.08
CA GLY A 55 -17.39 15.12 12.02
C GLY A 55 -16.23 14.74 12.96
N ALA A 56 -15.47 13.72 12.59
CA ALA A 56 -14.49 13.07 13.45
C ALA A 56 -13.09 13.63 13.17
N THR A 57 -12.71 14.67 13.91
CA THR A 57 -11.48 15.44 13.69
C THR A 57 -10.19 14.62 13.80
N HIS A 58 -10.17 13.56 14.62
CA HIS A 58 -9.01 12.68 14.77
C HIS A 58 -8.63 11.95 13.46
N LEU A 59 -9.60 11.65 12.58
CA LEU A 59 -9.31 10.99 11.31
C LEU A 59 -8.56 11.86 10.31
N TYR A 60 -8.59 13.19 10.43
CA TYR A 60 -7.77 14.07 9.58
C TYR A 60 -6.28 13.91 9.87
N VAL A 61 -5.92 13.77 11.14
CA VAL A 61 -4.52 13.52 11.54
C VAL A 61 -4.07 12.19 10.95
N THR A 62 -4.92 11.16 11.06
CA THR A 62 -4.69 9.83 10.49
C THR A 62 -4.52 9.86 8.96
N ALA A 63 -5.35 10.63 8.25
CA ALA A 63 -5.25 10.81 6.80
C ALA A 63 -3.93 11.50 6.39
N VAL A 64 -3.53 12.55 7.10
CA VAL A 64 -2.28 13.28 6.82
C VAL A 64 -1.05 12.42 7.08
N ILE A 65 -1.04 11.68 8.20
CA ILE A 65 0.06 10.75 8.51
C ILE A 65 0.14 9.66 7.43
N ALA A 66 -0.98 9.05 7.06
CA ALA A 66 -1.03 8.06 6.00
C ALA A 66 -0.50 8.63 4.67
N LEU A 67 -0.90 9.84 4.29
CA LEU A 67 -0.43 10.50 3.08
C LEU A 67 1.09 10.72 3.09
N ILE A 68 1.61 11.33 4.15
CA ILE A 68 3.05 11.64 4.26
C ILE A 68 3.87 10.35 4.22
N PHE A 69 3.52 9.36 5.04
CA PHE A 69 4.30 8.13 5.12
C PHE A 69 4.15 7.25 3.88
N LYS A 70 2.92 7.01 3.42
CA LYS A 70 2.65 6.06 2.33
C LYS A 70 2.81 6.64 0.93
N ALA A 71 2.48 7.90 0.70
CA ALA A 71 2.57 8.49 -0.64
C ALA A 71 3.94 9.14 -0.91
N ILE A 72 4.71 9.50 0.13
CA ILE A 72 5.98 10.21 -0.02
C ILE A 72 7.14 9.39 0.55
N ILE A 73 7.16 9.15 1.87
CA ILE A 73 8.34 8.58 2.55
C ILE A 73 8.66 7.18 2.02
N ILE A 74 7.69 6.26 2.05
CA ILE A 74 7.89 4.86 1.66
C ILE A 74 8.27 4.74 0.16
N PRO A 75 7.55 5.36 -0.80
CA PRO A 75 7.91 5.28 -2.21
C PRO A 75 9.30 5.84 -2.49
N VAL A 76 9.66 6.99 -1.89
CA VAL A 76 11.00 7.59 -2.07
C VAL A 76 12.10 6.70 -1.48
N ALA A 77 11.87 6.12 -0.30
CA ALA A 77 12.83 5.19 0.31
C ALA A 77 13.03 3.95 -0.56
N LEU A 78 11.94 3.34 -1.05
CA LEU A 78 12.00 2.16 -1.91
C LEU A 78 12.63 2.48 -3.28
N HIS A 79 12.33 3.63 -3.88
CA HIS A 79 12.98 4.09 -5.12
C HIS A 79 14.50 4.18 -4.96
N ARG A 80 14.97 4.75 -3.84
CA ARG A 80 16.41 4.85 -3.55
C ARG A 80 17.06 3.49 -3.32
N ILE A 81 16.38 2.58 -2.63
CA ILE A 81 16.83 1.19 -2.42
C ILE A 81 17.02 0.52 -3.79
N ILE A 82 16.01 0.54 -4.67
CA ILE A 82 16.09 -0.09 -6.00
C ILE A 82 17.26 0.49 -6.81
N ALA A 83 17.41 1.82 -6.82
CA ALA A 83 18.46 2.49 -7.59
C ALA A 83 19.87 2.13 -7.12
N ARG A 84 20.09 2.00 -5.80
CA ARG A 84 21.42 1.73 -5.24
C ARG A 84 21.83 0.26 -5.21
N LEU A 85 20.85 -0.66 -5.29
CA LEU A 85 21.09 -2.08 -5.05
C LEU A 85 21.16 -2.94 -6.30
N GLY A 86 21.00 -2.33 -7.48
CA GLY A 86 21.04 -3.07 -8.75
C GLY A 86 19.99 -4.18 -8.81
N ILE A 87 18.90 -4.04 -8.04
CA ILE A 87 17.79 -5.00 -8.07
C ILE A 87 17.27 -5.04 -9.51
N HIS A 88 17.10 -6.23 -10.07
CA HIS A 88 16.45 -6.42 -11.36
C HIS A 88 15.15 -5.62 -11.37
N ARG A 89 15.08 -4.63 -12.27
CA ARG A 89 14.02 -3.61 -12.28
C ARG A 89 12.66 -4.17 -12.69
N GLU A 90 12.66 -5.40 -13.19
CA GLU A 90 11.49 -6.15 -13.61
C GLU A 90 10.84 -6.84 -12.41
N VAL A 91 9.52 -6.86 -12.41
CA VAL A 91 8.76 -7.62 -11.44
C VAL A 91 8.77 -9.07 -11.90
N GLU A 92 9.41 -9.94 -11.13
CA GLU A 92 9.26 -11.39 -11.32
C GLU A 92 7.85 -11.82 -10.93
N THR A 93 6.98 -11.95 -11.92
CA THR A 93 5.64 -12.51 -11.78
C THR A 93 5.71 -14.03 -11.92
N VAL A 94 5.18 -14.76 -10.93
CA VAL A 94 5.09 -16.24 -10.97
C VAL A 94 4.06 -16.72 -11.99
N VAL A 95 3.05 -15.89 -12.22
CA VAL A 95 1.91 -16.15 -13.10
C VAL A 95 1.79 -15.00 -14.10
N GLY A 96 1.41 -15.30 -15.35
CA GLY A 96 1.24 -14.27 -16.37
C GLY A 96 0.20 -13.21 -15.99
N VAL A 97 0.47 -11.95 -16.35
CA VAL A 97 -0.37 -10.79 -15.99
C VAL A 97 -1.85 -11.01 -16.33
N GLY A 98 -2.16 -11.59 -17.49
CA GLY A 98 -3.54 -11.87 -17.91
C GLY A 98 -4.29 -12.80 -16.95
N LEU A 99 -3.66 -13.89 -16.49
CA LEU A 99 -4.29 -14.81 -15.55
C LEU A 99 -4.44 -14.17 -14.16
N THR A 100 -3.47 -13.35 -13.74
CA THR A 100 -3.59 -12.58 -12.49
C THR A 100 -4.70 -11.54 -12.54
N MET A 101 -4.93 -10.89 -13.69
CA MET A 101 -6.05 -9.97 -13.88
C MET A 101 -7.40 -10.70 -13.78
N LEU A 102 -7.53 -11.85 -14.46
CA LEU A 102 -8.74 -12.68 -14.39
C LEU A 102 -9.02 -13.17 -12.96
N ALA A 103 -7.99 -13.63 -12.25
CA ALA A 103 -8.11 -13.98 -10.85
C ALA A 103 -8.54 -12.77 -10.00
N GLY A 104 -7.99 -11.58 -10.25
CA GLY A 104 -8.37 -10.35 -9.58
C GLY A 104 -9.84 -9.99 -9.80
N ILE A 105 -10.35 -10.08 -11.03
CA ILE A 105 -11.77 -9.87 -11.35
C ILE A 105 -12.64 -10.88 -10.58
N GLY A 106 -12.24 -12.15 -10.56
CA GLY A 106 -12.91 -13.19 -9.79
C GLY A 106 -12.95 -12.90 -8.28
N LEU A 107 -11.84 -12.40 -7.71
CA LEU A 107 -11.77 -12.01 -6.30
C LEU A 107 -12.64 -10.81 -5.96
N VAL A 108 -12.73 -9.82 -6.86
CA VAL A 108 -13.64 -8.68 -6.68
C VAL A 108 -15.09 -9.14 -6.71
N ALA A 109 -15.47 -9.96 -7.71
CA ALA A 109 -16.80 -10.54 -7.78
C ALA A 109 -17.14 -11.38 -6.54
N LEU A 110 -16.18 -12.19 -6.07
CA LEU A 110 -16.30 -12.98 -4.85
C LEU A 110 -16.53 -12.08 -3.63
N SER A 111 -15.78 -10.98 -3.49
CA SER A 111 -15.94 -10.06 -2.37
C SER A 111 -17.35 -9.45 -2.32
N MET A 112 -17.92 -9.08 -3.48
CA MET A 112 -19.27 -8.55 -3.59
C MET A 112 -20.31 -9.61 -3.19
N VAL A 113 -20.17 -10.84 -3.68
CA VAL A 113 -21.08 -11.95 -3.33
C VAL A 113 -21.01 -12.28 -1.84
N ILE A 114 -19.81 -12.32 -1.25
CA ILE A 114 -19.62 -12.55 0.19
C ILE A 114 -20.34 -11.46 0.98
N MET A 115 -20.13 -10.20 0.64
CA MET A 115 -20.75 -9.10 1.37
C MET A 115 -22.27 -9.07 1.24
N LEU A 116 -22.81 -9.38 0.05
CA LEU A 116 -24.26 -9.58 -0.15
C LEU A 116 -24.86 -10.62 0.80
N ARG A 117 -24.12 -11.71 1.09
CA ARG A 117 -24.60 -12.78 1.99
C ARG A 117 -24.39 -12.45 3.47
N VAL A 118 -23.19 -11.97 3.83
CA VAL A 118 -22.78 -11.77 5.22
C VAL A 118 -23.49 -10.58 5.85
N THR A 119 -23.75 -9.53 5.07
CA THR A 119 -24.36 -8.29 5.57
C THR A 119 -25.83 -8.15 5.16
N ALA A 120 -26.54 -9.26 4.94
CA ALA A 120 -27.92 -9.28 4.45
C ALA A 120 -28.90 -8.39 5.25
N GLY A 121 -28.65 -8.21 6.56
CA GLY A 121 -29.44 -7.33 7.45
C GLY A 121 -28.83 -5.94 7.72
N ALA A 122 -27.67 -5.61 7.13
CA ALA A 122 -27.05 -4.29 7.26
C ALA A 122 -27.55 -3.32 6.19
N ASP A 123 -27.35 -2.03 6.44
CA ASP A 123 -27.61 -0.94 5.48
C ASP A 123 -26.88 -1.24 4.14
N PRO A 124 -27.58 -1.23 3.00
CA PRO A 124 -26.98 -1.48 1.68
C PRO A 124 -25.72 -0.66 1.41
N LEU A 125 -25.62 0.55 1.95
CA LEU A 125 -24.46 1.43 1.75
C LEU A 125 -23.22 0.93 2.49
N ALA A 126 -23.36 0.50 3.75
CA ALA A 126 -22.23 -0.04 4.52
C ALA A 126 -21.70 -1.34 3.91
N ARG A 127 -22.59 -2.10 3.25
CA ARG A 127 -22.24 -3.32 2.51
C ARG A 127 -21.35 -3.04 1.30
N GLU A 128 -21.63 -1.99 0.53
CA GLU A 128 -20.85 -1.66 -0.67
C GLU A 128 -19.43 -1.20 -0.32
N ASP A 129 -19.27 -0.29 0.64
CA ASP A 129 -17.95 0.15 1.12
C ASP A 129 -17.10 -1.01 1.66
N LEU A 130 -17.71 -1.93 2.42
CA LEU A 130 -17.05 -3.14 2.89
C LEU A 130 -16.65 -4.09 1.75
N SER A 131 -17.44 -4.15 0.68
CA SER A 131 -17.13 -4.95 -0.51
C SER A 131 -15.90 -4.43 -1.22
N PHE A 132 -15.79 -3.10 -1.40
CA PHE A 132 -14.59 -2.49 -1.97
C PHE A 132 -13.37 -2.68 -1.07
N ALA A 133 -13.52 -2.53 0.24
CA ALA A 133 -12.43 -2.76 1.17
C ALA A 133 -11.92 -4.21 1.12
N LEU A 134 -12.83 -5.20 1.13
CA LEU A 134 -12.48 -6.61 1.00
C LEU A 134 -11.83 -6.90 -0.37
N SER A 135 -12.32 -6.30 -1.45
CA SER A 135 -11.69 -6.37 -2.77
C SER A 135 -10.23 -5.92 -2.72
N VAL A 136 -9.94 -4.75 -2.15
CA VAL A 136 -8.57 -4.21 -2.04
C VAL A 136 -7.67 -5.15 -1.22
N VAL A 137 -8.19 -5.72 -0.13
CA VAL A 137 -7.46 -6.72 0.68
C VAL A 137 -7.12 -7.96 -0.15
N LEU A 138 -8.10 -8.55 -0.83
CA LEU A 138 -7.90 -9.76 -1.64
C LEU A 138 -6.95 -9.51 -2.83
N LEU A 139 -7.04 -8.35 -3.47
CA LEU A 139 -6.10 -7.96 -4.54
C LEU A 139 -4.68 -7.75 -4.00
N GLY A 140 -4.54 -7.21 -2.79
CA GLY A 140 -3.26 -7.11 -2.09
C GLY A 140 -2.65 -8.48 -1.79
N PHE A 141 -3.45 -9.44 -1.32
CA PHE A 141 -3.02 -10.82 -1.14
C PHE A 141 -2.61 -11.47 -2.47
N LEU A 142 -3.42 -11.31 -3.52
CA LEU A 142 -3.10 -11.84 -4.85
C LEU A 142 -1.75 -11.27 -5.34
N MET A 143 -1.47 -10.00 -5.09
CA MET A 143 -0.18 -9.40 -5.41
C MET A 143 0.98 -10.07 -4.67
N MET A 144 0.83 -10.33 -3.37
CA MET A 144 1.88 -11.00 -2.57
C MET A 144 2.12 -12.44 -3.02
N VAL A 145 1.05 -13.16 -3.40
CA VAL A 145 1.15 -14.55 -3.88
C VAL A 145 1.80 -14.62 -5.27
N THR A 146 1.53 -13.65 -6.14
CA THR A 146 1.97 -13.68 -7.54
C THR A 146 3.34 -13.06 -7.78
N ARG A 147 3.94 -12.38 -6.80
CA ARG A 147 5.21 -11.65 -6.95
C ARG A 147 6.27 -12.10 -5.95
N ARG A 148 7.49 -12.36 -6.43
CA ARG A 148 8.60 -12.88 -5.61
C ARG A 148 9.50 -11.82 -4.98
N ASN A 149 9.54 -10.63 -5.57
CA ASN A 149 10.46 -9.58 -5.12
C ASN A 149 10.00 -8.99 -3.76
N ALA A 150 10.93 -8.84 -2.82
CA ALA A 150 10.66 -8.28 -1.50
C ALA A 150 9.99 -6.90 -1.56
N VAL A 151 10.39 -6.03 -2.51
CA VAL A 151 9.75 -4.71 -2.69
C VAL A 151 8.29 -4.85 -3.09
N SER A 152 7.98 -5.77 -4.02
CA SER A 152 6.59 -6.02 -4.41
C SER A 152 5.77 -6.66 -3.30
N GLN A 153 6.38 -7.48 -2.43
CA GLN A 153 5.70 -8.03 -1.26
C GLN A 153 5.36 -6.94 -0.26
N VAL A 154 6.30 -6.02 0.04
CA VAL A 154 6.03 -4.86 0.89
C VAL A 154 4.88 -4.03 0.30
N VAL A 155 4.91 -3.74 -1.00
CA VAL A 155 3.82 -2.99 -1.66
C VAL A 155 2.47 -3.73 -1.58
N GLY A 156 2.46 -5.05 -1.79
CA GLY A 156 1.26 -5.87 -1.65
C GLY A 156 0.70 -5.85 -0.23
N PHE A 157 1.57 -5.93 0.78
CA PHE A 157 1.21 -5.82 2.18
C PHE A 157 0.60 -4.45 2.52
N MET A 158 1.23 -3.38 2.05
CA MET A 158 0.72 -2.02 2.24
C MET A 158 -0.64 -1.83 1.55
N SER A 159 -0.89 -2.51 0.42
CA SER A 159 -2.21 -2.52 -0.21
C SER A 159 -3.26 -3.26 0.63
N ILE A 160 -2.90 -4.37 1.30
CA ILE A 160 -3.80 -5.06 2.24
C ILE A 160 -4.20 -4.11 3.38
N GLU A 161 -3.21 -3.46 3.98
CA GLU A 161 -3.42 -2.48 5.03
C GLU A 161 -4.30 -1.30 4.57
N ASN A 162 -4.12 -0.82 3.33
CA ASN A 162 -5.00 0.20 2.74
C ASN A 162 -6.47 -0.26 2.67
N GLY A 163 -6.69 -1.53 2.32
CA GLY A 163 -8.03 -2.12 2.34
C GLY A 163 -8.62 -2.21 3.75
N LEU A 164 -7.82 -2.52 4.76
CA LEU A 164 -8.26 -2.52 6.17
C LEU A 164 -8.60 -1.11 6.68
N ILE A 165 -7.80 -0.10 6.31
CA ILE A 165 -8.09 1.31 6.61
C ILE A 165 -9.41 1.73 5.96
N LEU A 166 -9.65 1.33 4.70
CA LEU A 166 -10.91 1.61 4.00
C LEU A 166 -12.10 0.96 4.72
N ALA A 167 -11.97 -0.30 5.16
CA ALA A 167 -13.01 -0.98 5.93
C ALA A 167 -13.29 -0.28 7.28
N GLY A 168 -12.23 0.04 8.02
CA GLY A 168 -12.35 0.66 9.35
C GLY A 168 -12.93 2.07 9.32
N THR A 169 -12.68 2.82 8.25
CA THR A 169 -13.30 4.13 8.06
C THR A 169 -14.77 4.01 7.66
N GLY A 170 -15.10 3.10 6.74
CA GLY A 170 -16.47 2.89 6.24
C GLY A 170 -17.41 2.33 7.31
N ALA A 171 -16.89 1.57 8.27
CA ALA A 171 -17.63 1.10 9.44
C ALA A 171 -17.67 2.18 10.53
N LYS A 172 -18.80 2.89 10.66
CA LYS A 172 -19.02 3.87 11.74
C LYS A 172 -18.72 3.24 13.11
N GLY A 173 -17.80 3.85 13.86
CA GLY A 173 -17.46 3.43 15.23
C GLY A 173 -16.23 2.53 15.36
N MET A 174 -15.42 2.35 14.32
CA MET A 174 -14.15 1.60 14.37
C MET A 174 -12.87 2.46 14.22
N PRO A 175 -12.73 3.63 14.89
CA PRO A 175 -11.56 4.50 14.71
C PRO A 175 -10.25 3.82 15.15
N LEU A 176 -10.30 2.94 16.15
CA LEU A 176 -9.13 2.21 16.66
C LEU A 176 -8.46 1.34 15.59
N VAL A 177 -9.23 0.70 14.71
CA VAL A 177 -8.67 -0.15 13.64
C VAL A 177 -7.86 0.71 12.67
N VAL A 178 -8.37 1.90 12.34
CA VAL A 178 -7.72 2.85 11.45
C VAL A 178 -6.44 3.40 12.09
N GLU A 179 -6.50 3.81 13.36
CA GLU A 179 -5.34 4.34 14.09
C GLU A 179 -4.23 3.30 14.25
N ILE A 180 -4.56 2.07 14.64
CA ILE A 180 -3.59 0.97 14.75
C ILE A 180 -2.96 0.67 13.39
N SER A 181 -3.77 0.64 12.33
CA SER A 181 -3.24 0.43 10.97
C SER A 181 -2.26 1.53 10.60
N VAL A 182 -2.57 2.80 10.85
CA VAL A 182 -1.65 3.89 10.52
C VAL A 182 -0.38 3.86 11.37
N ALA A 183 -0.48 3.55 12.67
CA ALA A 183 0.70 3.38 13.51
C ALA A 183 1.60 2.25 13.00
N PHE A 184 1.00 1.15 12.56
CA PHE A 184 1.71 0.03 11.96
C PHE A 184 2.38 0.41 10.62
N SER A 185 1.73 1.23 9.80
CA SER A 185 2.33 1.79 8.57
C SER A 185 3.60 2.58 8.85
N VAL A 186 3.60 3.37 9.94
CA VAL A 186 4.77 4.15 10.36
C VAL A 186 5.91 3.22 10.78
N LEU A 187 5.61 2.13 11.50
CA LEU A 187 6.61 1.12 11.86
C LEU A 187 7.26 0.50 10.61
N ILE A 188 6.47 0.16 9.59
CA ILE A 188 6.99 -0.36 8.31
C ILE A 188 7.88 0.68 7.63
N ALA A 189 7.46 1.95 7.61
CA ALA A 189 8.26 3.02 7.02
C ALA A 189 9.62 3.15 7.72
N LEU A 190 9.63 3.11 9.06
CA LEU A 190 10.87 3.12 9.85
C LEU A 190 11.75 1.91 9.53
N PHE A 191 11.17 0.72 9.36
CA PHE A 191 11.92 -0.49 8.98
C PHE A 191 12.55 -0.35 7.59
N VAL A 192 11.80 0.16 6.60
CA VAL A 192 12.31 0.42 5.25
C VAL A 192 13.45 1.45 5.27
N ILE A 193 13.29 2.53 6.04
CA ILE A 193 14.35 3.54 6.23
C ILE A 193 15.56 2.93 6.94
N GLY A 194 15.34 2.12 7.98
CA GLY A 194 16.40 1.45 8.74
C GLY A 194 17.24 0.54 7.86
N ILE A 195 16.60 -0.30 7.02
CA ILE A 195 17.30 -1.12 6.01
C ILE A 195 18.11 -0.23 5.07
N PHE A 196 17.54 0.88 4.60
CA PHE A 196 18.24 1.82 3.71
C PHE A 196 19.49 2.42 4.39
N LEU A 197 19.39 2.87 5.64
CA LEU A 197 20.49 3.47 6.38
C LEU A 197 21.58 2.44 6.69
N PHE A 198 21.21 1.27 7.21
CA PHE A 198 22.16 0.22 7.60
C PHE A 198 22.99 -0.26 6.41
N ARG A 199 22.36 -0.37 5.23
CA ARG A 199 23.01 -0.83 4.00
C ARG A 199 23.91 0.23 3.35
N ILE A 200 23.75 1.51 3.71
CA ILE A 200 24.70 2.56 3.33
C ILE A 200 25.96 2.44 4.19
N SER A 201 25.82 2.25 5.51
CA SER A 201 26.96 2.11 6.42
C SER A 201 27.86 0.93 6.06
N GLU A 202 27.28 -0.21 5.68
CA GLU A 202 28.03 -1.41 5.27
C GLU A 202 28.94 -1.19 4.05
N ARG A 203 28.58 -0.24 3.16
CA ARG A 203 29.44 0.18 2.03
C ARG A 203 30.50 1.20 2.42
N PHE A 204 30.31 1.99 3.48
CA PHE A 204 31.34 2.93 3.95
C PHE A 204 32.47 2.19 4.67
N ASP A 205 32.18 1.16 5.47
CA ASP A 205 33.20 0.33 6.13
C ASP A 205 34.09 -0.44 5.14
N THR A 206 33.57 -0.79 3.96
CA THR A 206 34.35 -1.46 2.90
C THR A 206 35.19 -0.50 2.04
N VAL A 207 34.88 0.80 2.01
CA VAL A 207 35.70 1.80 1.30
C VAL A 207 36.89 2.21 2.14
N ASP A 208 36.72 2.35 3.45
CA ASP A 208 37.80 2.78 4.35
C ASP A 208 38.87 1.69 4.53
N SER A 209 38.48 0.42 4.58
CA SER A 209 39.42 -0.71 4.64
C SER A 209 40.32 -0.83 3.40
N LYS A 210 39.81 -0.54 2.19
CA LYS A 210 40.62 -0.52 0.97
C LYS A 210 41.52 0.72 0.84
N ALA A 211 41.16 1.82 1.47
CA ALA A 211 42.00 3.02 1.51
C ALA A 211 43.21 2.81 2.44
N LEU A 212 43.01 2.13 3.58
CA LEU A 212 44.07 1.79 4.54
C LEU A 212 45.10 0.79 4.01
N ASP A 213 44.68 -0.25 3.28
CA ASP A 213 45.60 -1.23 2.67
C ASP A 213 46.52 -0.60 1.62
N ARG A 214 46.06 0.47 0.94
CA ARG A 214 46.84 1.13 -0.11
C ARG A 214 48.01 1.96 0.42
N PHE A 215 47.97 2.36 1.70
CA PHE A 215 49.06 3.11 2.34
C PHE A 215 50.04 2.23 3.11
N GLN A 216 49.74 0.95 3.33
CA GLN A 216 50.68 0.01 3.97
C GLN A 216 51.54 -0.77 2.98
N GLY A 217 51.19 -0.77 1.69
CA GLY A 217 51.96 -1.42 0.62
C GLY A 217 53.17 -0.64 0.07
N GLU A 218 53.38 0.61 0.49
CA GLU A 218 54.51 1.45 0.01
C GLU A 218 55.74 1.45 0.94
N ARG A 219 55.82 0.51 1.91
CA ARG A 219 56.97 0.36 2.83
C ARG A 219 57.65 -1.00 2.76
N GLN A 220 57.83 -1.56 1.56
CA GLN A 220 58.78 -2.65 1.32
C GLN A 220 59.64 -2.36 0.08
#